data_AF-A0A926B8V9-F1
#
_entry.id   AF-A0A926B8V9-F1
#
_cell.length_a   1.000
_cell.length_b   1.000
_cell.length_c   1.000
_cell.angle_alpha   90.00
_cell.angle_beta   90.00
_cell.angle_gamma   90.00
#
_symmetry.space_group_name_H-M   'P 1'
#
loop_
_entity.id
_entity.type
_entity.pdbx_description
1 polymer ?
#
loop_
_entity_poly.entity_id
_entity_poly.type
_entity_poly.pdbx_seq_one_letter_code
_entity_poly.pdbx_strand_id
1 'polypeptide(L)'
;MPGCGSLDRSRWRQRLKIRSLCLTAFGPFTGRQLVFAGDGISTGVLNVVYGANEAGKSTALRAVSGLLFGIPSQTVDAFRHPMTDLRLGAVLEAKDGTVVEIVRRKGKKNTLLDAAGNVLDDGLLRQLCGAATEATFRALFGLDHVSLREGAEALLAGQGDVGESLFEAALGGGGRGIHRVLADLQSEADALFTPKAHKRKLNDAINAYHDARASIPMKARSGEAWLKQKRGLEEAKAEHERLAELLRARKRELHRFERARRLLPLGARRDRLLQRIAALGDVTLLPPDAAQLRTAALNDRQQATAELARLRVEIAEAVARRDSLSVP
;
A
#
# COMPACT_ATOMS: atom_id res chain seq x y z
N MET A 1 -12.73 -21.55 -48.79
CA MET A 1 -11.93 -21.14 -49.97
C MET A 1 -12.48 -19.82 -50.46
N PRO A 2 -11.66 -18.77 -50.52
CA PRO A 2 -10.75 -18.56 -51.66
C PRO A 2 -9.28 -18.59 -51.24
N GLY A 3 -8.42 -18.96 -52.19
CA GLY A 3 -6.99 -19.21 -51.98
C GLY A 3 -6.24 -17.96 -51.57
N CYS A 4 -5.58 -18.04 -50.42
CA CYS A 4 -4.54 -17.11 -50.02
C CYS A 4 -3.36 -17.30 -50.98
N GLY A 5 -3.21 -16.39 -51.94
CA GLY A 5 -2.11 -16.40 -52.88
C GLY A 5 -0.77 -16.45 -52.12
N SER A 6 -0.02 -17.52 -52.34
CA SER A 6 1.35 -17.67 -51.85
C SER A 6 2.19 -16.53 -52.43
N LEU A 7 2.45 -15.50 -51.61
CA LEU A 7 3.37 -14.42 -51.94
C LEU A 7 4.77 -15.02 -52.06
N ASP A 8 5.21 -15.11 -53.31
CA ASP A 8 6.49 -15.67 -53.73
C ASP A 8 7.66 -14.85 -53.16
N ARG A 9 8.25 -15.36 -52.08
CA ARG A 9 9.45 -14.83 -51.42
C ARG A 9 10.71 -14.90 -52.31
N SER A 10 10.63 -15.48 -53.51
CA SER A 10 11.78 -15.64 -54.42
C SER A 10 12.20 -14.33 -55.11
N ARG A 11 11.33 -13.31 -55.17
CA ARG A 11 11.58 -12.10 -55.99
C ARG A 11 12.73 -11.22 -55.53
N TRP A 12 13.11 -11.27 -54.25
CA TRP A 12 14.17 -10.43 -53.68
C TRP A 12 15.44 -11.18 -53.30
N ARG A 13 15.41 -12.52 -53.29
CA ARG A 13 16.49 -13.32 -52.68
C ARG A 13 17.79 -13.38 -53.48
N GLN A 14 17.84 -12.98 -54.75
CA GLN A 14 19.06 -13.10 -55.57
C GLN A 14 19.10 -12.12 -56.76
N ARG A 15 19.52 -10.86 -56.56
CA ARG A 15 19.78 -9.95 -57.71
C ARG A 15 21.20 -9.41 -57.79
N LEU A 16 21.87 -9.20 -56.65
CA LEU A 16 23.21 -8.64 -56.60
C LEU A 16 23.97 -9.18 -55.39
N LYS A 17 25.22 -9.58 -55.60
CA LYS A 17 26.14 -9.98 -54.53
C LYS A 17 27.44 -9.18 -54.63
N ILE A 18 27.93 -8.68 -53.50
CA ILE A 18 29.22 -8.01 -53.41
C ILE A 18 30.26 -9.06 -53.03
N ARG A 19 31.16 -9.41 -53.94
CA ARG A 19 32.27 -10.36 -53.69
C ARG A 19 33.42 -9.69 -52.94
N SER A 20 33.74 -8.45 -53.30
CA SER A 20 34.72 -7.66 -52.57
C SER A 20 34.41 -6.17 -52.64
N LEU A 21 34.77 -5.43 -51.60
CA LEU A 21 34.73 -3.98 -51.52
C LEU A 21 36.15 -3.43 -51.39
N CYS A 22 36.56 -2.59 -52.34
CA CYS A 22 37.86 -1.93 -52.38
C CYS A 22 37.71 -0.47 -51.95
N LEU A 23 38.19 -0.14 -50.75
CA LEU A 23 38.20 1.19 -50.18
C LEU A 23 39.51 1.88 -50.56
N THR A 24 39.63 2.28 -51.82
CA THR A 24 40.87 2.83 -52.40
C THR A 24 41.26 4.16 -51.74
N ALA A 25 40.33 5.10 -51.66
CA ALA A 25 40.48 6.36 -50.94
C ALA A 25 39.10 6.83 -50.46
N PHE A 26 38.74 6.51 -49.22
CA PHE A 26 37.43 6.89 -48.67
C PHE A 26 37.42 6.88 -47.14
N GLY A 27 37.06 8.00 -46.52
CA GLY A 27 37.07 8.19 -45.07
C GLY A 27 38.42 7.85 -44.46
N PRO A 28 38.49 6.94 -43.46
CA PRO A 28 39.76 6.59 -42.82
C PRO A 28 40.63 5.64 -43.67
N PHE A 29 40.07 5.03 -44.72
CA PHE A 29 40.68 3.93 -45.47
C PHE A 29 41.56 4.41 -46.62
N THR A 30 42.71 3.77 -46.77
CA THR A 30 43.64 3.95 -47.90
C THR A 30 44.01 2.56 -48.44
N GLY A 31 43.52 2.21 -49.62
CA GLY A 31 43.82 0.93 -50.28
C GLY A 31 43.35 -0.32 -49.52
N ARG A 32 42.25 -0.24 -48.75
CA ARG A 32 41.77 -1.39 -47.95
C ARG A 32 40.78 -2.22 -48.75
N GLN A 33 41.02 -3.54 -48.87
CA GLN A 33 40.07 -4.46 -49.50
C GLN A 33 39.36 -5.32 -48.45
N LEU A 34 38.05 -5.45 -48.57
CA LEU A 34 37.21 -6.40 -47.82
C LEU A 34 36.73 -7.46 -48.80
N VAL A 35 37.11 -8.72 -48.59
CA VAL A 35 36.66 -9.85 -49.41
C VAL A 35 35.58 -10.59 -48.63
N PHE A 36 34.42 -10.79 -49.25
CA PHE A 36 33.28 -11.47 -48.64
C PHE A 36 33.21 -12.91 -49.11
N ALA A 37 32.96 -13.84 -48.18
CA ALA A 37 32.91 -15.26 -48.48
C ALA A 37 31.61 -15.65 -49.20
N GLY A 38 31.72 -16.58 -50.15
CA GLY A 38 30.60 -17.20 -50.85
C GLY A 38 30.96 -17.64 -52.26
N ASP A 39 31.19 -18.93 -52.42
CA ASP A 39 31.69 -19.67 -53.57
C ASP A 39 30.56 -20.09 -54.54
N GLY A 40 29.52 -19.27 -54.65
CA GLY A 40 28.39 -19.48 -55.58
C GLY A 40 27.41 -20.59 -55.18
N ILE A 41 27.76 -21.47 -54.24
CA ILE A 41 26.98 -22.67 -53.88
C ILE A 41 26.23 -22.52 -52.54
N SER A 42 26.75 -21.75 -51.58
CA SER A 42 26.13 -21.59 -50.25
C SER A 42 25.27 -20.32 -50.15
N THR A 43 23.95 -20.48 -50.21
CA THR A 43 23.02 -19.42 -49.78
C THR A 43 23.00 -19.39 -48.24
N GLY A 44 23.58 -18.36 -47.62
CA GLY A 44 23.49 -18.16 -46.15
C GLY A 44 24.77 -17.78 -45.40
N VAL A 45 25.82 -17.31 -46.08
CA VAL A 45 27.08 -16.93 -45.40
C VAL A 45 26.93 -15.60 -44.66
N LEU A 46 27.05 -15.63 -43.33
CA LEU A 46 27.15 -14.45 -42.49
C LEU A 46 28.58 -13.90 -42.54
N ASN A 47 28.74 -12.70 -43.11
CA ASN A 47 30.01 -12.00 -43.13
C ASN A 47 30.04 -10.99 -41.97
N VAL A 48 30.92 -11.22 -40.98
CA VAL A 48 31.08 -10.32 -39.82
C VAL A 48 32.31 -9.44 -40.01
N VAL A 49 32.09 -8.14 -40.17
CA VAL A 49 33.16 -7.13 -40.18
C VAL A 49 33.23 -6.49 -38.79
N TYR A 50 34.31 -6.75 -38.06
CA TYR A 50 34.50 -6.24 -36.70
C TYR A 50 35.79 -5.42 -36.58
N GLY A 51 35.86 -4.61 -35.53
CA GLY A 51 36.99 -3.72 -35.23
C GLY A 51 36.65 -2.79 -34.08
N ALA A 52 37.63 -2.07 -33.55
CA ALA A 52 37.44 -1.09 -32.48
C ALA A 52 36.43 0.00 -32.87
N ASN A 53 35.98 0.79 -31.89
CA ASN A 53 35.26 2.02 -32.18
C ASN A 53 36.14 2.91 -33.08
N GLU A 54 35.53 3.67 -33.98
CA GLU A 54 36.21 4.53 -34.97
C GLU A 54 37.05 3.82 -36.03
N ALA A 55 37.11 2.48 -36.04
CA ALA A 55 37.78 1.69 -37.09
C ALA A 55 37.13 1.81 -38.49
N GLY A 56 36.11 2.66 -38.66
CA GLY A 56 35.47 2.93 -39.96
C GLY A 56 34.35 1.98 -40.36
N LYS A 57 33.75 1.20 -39.44
CA LYS A 57 32.65 0.27 -39.75
C LYS A 57 31.45 0.98 -40.41
N SER A 58 30.96 2.06 -39.82
CA SER A 58 29.88 2.88 -40.40
C SER A 58 30.31 3.55 -41.70
N THR A 59 31.59 3.91 -41.84
CA THR A 59 32.14 4.45 -43.09
C THR A 59 32.18 3.41 -44.21
N ALA A 60 32.48 2.14 -43.90
CA ALA A 60 32.42 1.04 -44.86
C ALA A 60 30.99 0.81 -45.36
N LEU A 61 29.99 0.92 -44.48
CA LEU A 61 28.58 0.86 -44.88
C LEU A 61 28.18 2.04 -45.79
N ARG A 62 28.61 3.27 -45.45
CA ARG A 62 28.43 4.44 -46.33
C ARG A 62 29.15 4.29 -47.67
N ALA A 63 30.31 3.65 -47.69
CA ALA A 63 31.04 3.33 -48.91
C ALA A 63 30.23 2.38 -49.81
N VAL A 64 29.54 1.38 -49.27
CA VAL A 64 28.64 0.53 -50.07
C VAL A 64 27.51 1.35 -50.69
N SER A 65 26.87 2.24 -49.92
CA SER A 65 25.85 3.16 -50.45
C SER A 65 26.42 4.06 -51.55
N GLY A 66 27.58 4.67 -51.30
CA GLY A 66 28.25 5.58 -52.26
C GLY A 66 28.74 4.87 -53.52
N LEU A 67 29.13 3.61 -53.43
CA LEU A 67 29.46 2.78 -54.57
C LEU A 67 28.22 2.52 -55.44
N LEU A 68 27.12 2.08 -54.84
CA LEU A 68 25.91 1.67 -55.57
C LEU A 68 25.13 2.86 -56.14
N PHE A 69 25.01 3.95 -55.39
CA PHE A 69 24.15 5.09 -55.73
C PHE A 69 24.90 6.39 -56.04
N GLY A 70 26.22 6.39 -55.86
CA GLY A 70 27.09 7.55 -56.10
C GLY A 70 27.52 8.24 -54.80
N ILE A 71 28.72 8.82 -54.83
CA ILE A 71 29.25 9.56 -53.67
C ILE A 71 28.60 10.95 -53.62
N PRO A 72 27.94 11.33 -52.50
CA PRO A 72 27.29 12.63 -52.37
C PRO A 72 28.25 13.81 -52.60
N SER A 73 27.73 14.90 -53.16
CA SER A 73 28.50 16.13 -53.38
C SER A 73 29.06 16.69 -52.07
N GLN A 74 28.23 16.70 -51.03
CA GLN A 74 28.61 16.95 -49.65
C GLN A 74 28.80 15.61 -48.94
N THR A 75 30.04 15.28 -48.58
CA THR A 75 30.36 14.05 -47.85
C THR A 75 31.31 14.36 -46.71
N VAL A 76 31.04 13.76 -45.55
CA VAL A 76 31.89 13.84 -44.36
C VAL A 76 33.09 12.89 -44.45
N ASP A 77 33.09 11.94 -45.39
CA ASP A 77 34.13 10.92 -45.54
C ASP A 77 35.35 11.41 -46.36
N ALA A 78 35.54 12.73 -46.49
CA ALA A 78 36.66 13.36 -47.19
C ALA A 78 37.74 13.93 -46.24
N PHE A 79 37.77 13.50 -44.98
CA PHE A 79 38.66 14.09 -43.96
C PHE A 79 40.14 13.70 -44.10
N ARG A 80 40.45 12.56 -44.75
CA ARG A 80 41.83 12.09 -44.97
C ARG A 80 42.32 12.29 -46.41
N HIS A 81 41.40 12.26 -47.36
CA HIS A 81 41.70 12.28 -48.80
C HIS A 81 41.00 13.47 -49.46
N PRO A 82 41.66 14.17 -50.40
CA PRO A 82 41.01 15.21 -51.18
C PRO A 82 39.72 14.70 -51.83
N MET A 83 38.69 15.57 -51.92
CA MET A 83 37.40 15.17 -52.49
C MET A 83 37.50 14.62 -53.91
N THR A 84 38.47 15.10 -54.70
CA THR A 84 38.75 14.64 -56.07
C THR A 84 39.29 13.22 -56.14
N ASP A 85 39.90 12.76 -55.06
CA ASP A 85 40.63 11.49 -55.01
C ASP A 85 39.76 10.38 -54.43
N LEU A 86 38.56 10.71 -53.95
CA LEU A 86 37.64 9.74 -53.39
C LEU A 86 37.26 8.67 -54.43
N ARG A 87 37.66 7.44 -54.13
CA ARG A 87 37.49 6.26 -54.99
C ARG A 87 37.10 5.04 -54.19
N LEU A 88 36.07 4.37 -54.68
CA LEU A 88 35.53 3.12 -54.17
C LEU A 88 35.51 2.12 -55.30
N GLY A 89 35.91 0.88 -55.06
CA GLY A 89 35.81 -0.21 -56.01
C GLY A 89 35.01 -1.37 -55.44
N ALA A 90 34.50 -2.22 -56.31
CA ALA A 90 33.94 -3.49 -55.89
C ALA A 90 33.93 -4.50 -57.04
N VAL A 91 33.93 -5.77 -56.64
CA VAL A 91 33.60 -6.88 -57.52
C VAL A 91 32.18 -7.30 -57.20
N LEU A 92 31.29 -7.13 -58.18
CA LEU A 92 29.87 -7.44 -58.10
C LEU A 92 29.57 -8.69 -58.89
N GLU A 93 28.64 -9.50 -58.41
CA GLU A 93 28.14 -10.69 -59.08
C GLU A 93 26.62 -10.55 -59.26
N ALA A 94 26.19 -10.64 -60.53
CA ALA A 94 24.79 -10.62 -60.92
C ALA A 94 24.14 -12.00 -60.74
N LYS A 95 22.81 -12.07 -60.82
CA LYS A 95 22.06 -13.33 -60.69
C LYS A 95 22.46 -14.40 -61.71
N ASP A 96 22.83 -13.99 -62.92
CA ASP A 96 23.26 -14.88 -63.99
C ASP A 96 24.72 -15.38 -63.83
N GLY A 97 25.39 -15.00 -62.74
CA GLY A 97 26.79 -15.34 -62.49
C GLY A 97 27.79 -14.38 -63.13
N THR A 98 27.33 -13.35 -63.85
CA THR A 98 28.21 -12.34 -64.44
C THR A 98 28.93 -11.58 -63.35
N VAL A 99 30.26 -11.60 -63.39
CA VAL A 99 31.11 -10.86 -62.46
C VAL A 99 31.57 -9.57 -63.13
N VAL A 100 31.34 -8.44 -62.47
CA VAL A 100 31.75 -7.12 -62.96
C VAL A 100 32.58 -6.44 -61.89
N GLU A 101 33.76 -5.97 -62.29
CA GLU A 101 34.58 -5.09 -61.48
C GLU A 101 34.27 -3.63 -61.83
N ILE A 102 33.93 -2.85 -60.81
CA ILE A 102 33.56 -1.44 -60.95
C ILE A 102 34.40 -0.57 -60.02
N VAL A 103 34.64 0.67 -60.47
CA VAL A 103 35.23 1.74 -59.67
C VAL A 103 34.34 2.97 -59.74
N ARG A 104 33.89 3.45 -58.57
CA ARG A 104 33.17 4.70 -58.40
C ARG A 104 34.13 5.80 -57.93
N ARG A 105 34.24 6.88 -58.71
CA ARG A 105 34.88 8.13 -58.27
C ARG A 105 33.83 9.17 -57.85
N LYS A 106 34.22 10.15 -57.02
CA LYS A 106 33.35 11.30 -56.74
C LYS A 106 33.24 12.20 -57.98
N GLY A 107 32.02 12.64 -58.28
CA GLY A 107 31.74 13.56 -59.39
C GLY A 107 30.25 13.69 -59.66
N LYS A 108 29.87 14.54 -60.63
CA LYS A 108 28.48 14.73 -61.05
C LYS A 108 28.09 13.91 -62.30
N LYS A 109 29.06 13.59 -63.16
CA LYS A 109 28.88 12.84 -64.41
C LYS A 109 30.04 11.87 -64.58
N ASN A 110 29.81 10.75 -65.28
CA ASN A 110 30.84 9.76 -65.63
C ASN A 110 31.65 9.32 -64.39
N THR A 111 30.93 8.89 -63.36
CA THR A 111 31.48 8.55 -62.04
C THR A 111 31.72 7.05 -61.87
N LEU A 112 31.01 6.20 -62.62
CA LEU A 112 31.23 4.76 -62.68
C LEU A 112 32.25 4.43 -63.76
N LEU A 113 33.25 3.63 -63.40
CA LEU A 113 34.34 3.22 -64.27
C LEU A 113 34.49 1.69 -64.20
N ASP A 114 35.05 1.09 -65.24
CA ASP A 114 35.52 -0.30 -65.24
C ASP A 114 36.93 -0.41 -64.63
N ALA A 115 37.48 -1.63 -64.59
CA ALA A 115 38.83 -1.89 -64.11
C ALA A 115 39.93 -1.22 -64.97
N ALA A 116 39.66 -0.94 -66.25
CA ALA A 116 40.57 -0.25 -67.15
C ALA A 116 40.48 1.29 -67.08
N GLY A 117 39.51 1.82 -66.33
CA GLY A 117 39.27 3.25 -66.16
C GLY A 117 38.33 3.87 -67.20
N ASN A 118 37.69 3.07 -68.05
CA ASN A 118 36.68 3.56 -68.99
C ASN A 118 35.35 3.81 -68.27
N VAL A 119 34.58 4.78 -68.76
CA VAL A 119 33.29 5.14 -68.17
C VAL A 119 32.26 4.05 -68.46
N LEU A 120 31.61 3.57 -67.40
CA LEU A 120 30.46 2.66 -67.49
C LEU A 120 29.15 3.44 -67.42
N ASP A 121 28.11 2.92 -68.07
CA ASP A 121 26.75 3.44 -67.92
C ASP A 121 26.22 3.15 -66.51
N ASP A 122 25.74 4.19 -65.83
CA ASP A 122 25.04 4.08 -64.54
C ASP A 122 23.78 3.19 -64.62
N GLY A 123 23.23 3.00 -65.83
CA GLY A 123 22.18 2.03 -66.13
C GLY A 123 22.52 0.61 -65.68
N LEU A 124 23.80 0.21 -65.71
CA LEU A 124 24.25 -1.11 -65.25
C LEU A 124 23.90 -1.35 -63.77
N LEU A 125 24.21 -0.39 -62.90
CA LEU A 125 23.91 -0.53 -61.46
C LEU A 125 22.43 -0.44 -61.17
N ARG A 126 21.66 0.34 -61.96
CA ARG A 126 20.19 0.34 -61.86
C ARG A 126 19.60 -1.01 -62.24
N GLN A 127 20.14 -1.69 -63.25
CA GLN A 127 19.71 -3.03 -63.64
C GLN A 127 20.01 -4.06 -62.53
N LEU A 128 21.20 -3.98 -61.93
CA LEU A 128 21.64 -4.87 -60.85
C LEU A 128 20.86 -4.66 -59.54
N CYS A 129 20.65 -3.40 -59.14
CA CYS A 129 19.90 -3.04 -57.93
C CYS A 129 18.36 -3.10 -58.12
N GLY A 130 17.88 -3.12 -59.37
CA GLY A 130 16.45 -3.12 -59.68
C GLY A 130 15.76 -1.82 -59.26
N ALA A 131 14.61 -1.94 -58.59
CA ALA A 131 13.80 -0.80 -58.14
C ALA A 131 14.31 -0.16 -56.82
N ALA A 132 15.43 -0.64 -56.27
CA ALA A 132 15.96 -0.10 -55.01
C ALA A 132 16.56 1.29 -55.23
N THR A 133 16.02 2.29 -54.54
CA THR A 133 16.62 3.64 -54.43
C THR A 133 17.65 3.67 -53.32
N GLU A 134 18.50 4.71 -53.28
CA GLU A 134 19.45 4.90 -52.17
C GLU A 134 18.73 4.97 -50.80
N ALA A 135 17.62 5.71 -50.73
CA ALA A 135 16.82 5.81 -49.51
C ALA A 135 16.28 4.44 -49.08
N THR A 136 15.79 3.65 -50.04
CA THR A 136 15.34 2.28 -49.77
C THR A 136 16.51 1.41 -49.30
N PHE A 137 17.66 1.48 -49.97
CA PHE A 137 18.83 0.69 -49.58
C PHE A 137 19.29 1.01 -48.15
N ARG A 138 19.35 2.29 -47.76
CA ARG A 138 19.72 2.69 -46.40
C ARG A 138 18.71 2.21 -45.37
N ALA A 139 17.41 2.33 -45.65
CA ALA A 139 16.36 1.88 -44.74
C ALA A 139 16.36 0.35 -44.53
N LEU A 140 16.66 -0.43 -45.58
CA LEU A 140 16.56 -1.90 -45.54
C LEU A 140 17.86 -2.62 -45.16
N PHE A 141 18.99 -2.10 -45.64
CA PHE A 141 20.30 -2.77 -45.56
C PHE A 141 21.34 -1.92 -44.84
N GLY A 142 21.02 -0.67 -44.54
CA GLY A 142 21.92 0.33 -43.96
C GLY A 142 21.65 0.65 -42.50
N LEU A 143 21.22 -0.33 -41.71
CA LEU A 143 20.98 -0.17 -40.27
C LEU A 143 22.25 0.33 -39.56
N ASP A 144 22.21 1.58 -39.13
CA ASP A 144 23.23 2.20 -38.29
C ASP A 144 22.60 2.76 -37.02
N HIS A 145 23.43 3.18 -36.06
CA HIS A 145 22.94 3.67 -34.79
C HIS A 145 22.05 4.92 -34.93
N VAL A 146 22.32 5.77 -35.92
CA VAL A 146 21.58 7.02 -36.13
C VAL A 146 20.20 6.73 -36.71
N SER A 147 20.14 5.95 -37.79
CA SER A 147 18.88 5.50 -38.42
C SER A 147 18.02 4.66 -37.48
N LEU A 148 18.60 3.84 -36.60
CA LEU A 148 17.86 3.13 -35.55
C LEU A 148 17.19 4.09 -34.57
N ARG A 149 17.89 5.16 -34.17
CA ARG A 149 17.35 6.16 -33.26
C ARG A 149 16.29 7.03 -33.93
N GLU A 150 16.56 7.52 -35.13
CA GLU A 150 15.61 8.30 -35.94
C GLU A 150 14.35 7.47 -36.25
N GLY A 151 14.51 6.18 -36.58
CA GLY A 151 13.39 5.27 -36.77
C GLY A 151 12.59 5.04 -35.49
N ALA A 152 13.25 4.88 -34.34
CA ALA A 152 12.58 4.78 -33.05
C ALA A 152 11.83 6.07 -32.67
N GLU A 153 12.44 7.24 -32.90
CA GLU A 153 11.82 8.54 -32.67
C GLU A 153 10.61 8.76 -33.61
N ALA A 154 10.71 8.38 -34.89
CA ALA A 154 9.58 8.44 -35.83
C ALA A 154 8.43 7.51 -35.44
N LEU A 155 8.73 6.31 -34.94
CA LEU A 155 7.74 5.37 -34.40
C LEU A 155 7.04 5.93 -33.15
N LEU A 156 7.81 6.55 -32.25
CA LEU A 156 7.29 7.17 -31.03
C LEU A 156 6.48 8.45 -31.30
N ALA A 157 6.84 9.20 -32.35
CA ALA A 157 6.19 10.45 -32.73
C ALA A 157 4.80 10.25 -33.39
N GLY A 158 4.36 9.00 -33.60
CA GLY A 158 3.00 8.72 -34.06
C GLY A 158 2.67 9.32 -35.43
N GLN A 159 3.65 9.54 -36.30
CA GLN A 159 3.39 9.86 -37.72
C GLN A 159 2.97 8.59 -38.47
N GLY A 160 1.78 8.11 -38.09
CA GLY A 160 1.12 6.87 -38.52
C GLY A 160 0.60 6.93 -39.95
N ASP A 161 1.49 7.15 -40.91
CA ASP A 161 1.25 6.76 -42.30
C ASP A 161 2.57 6.62 -43.07
N VAL A 162 3.53 7.53 -42.81
CA VAL A 162 4.80 7.58 -43.55
C VAL A 162 5.86 6.65 -42.95
N GLY A 163 5.98 6.61 -41.62
CA GLY A 163 6.86 5.65 -40.95
C GLY A 163 6.35 4.21 -41.05
N GLU A 164 5.03 4.04 -40.99
CA GLU A 164 4.33 2.77 -41.17
C GLU A 164 4.47 2.23 -42.59
N SER A 165 4.18 3.04 -43.62
CA SER A 165 4.34 2.63 -45.02
C SER A 165 5.80 2.27 -45.37
N LEU A 166 6.78 2.98 -44.79
CA LEU A 166 8.19 2.68 -44.99
C LEU A 166 8.59 1.33 -44.35
N PHE A 167 8.06 1.01 -43.16
CA PHE A 167 8.32 -0.25 -42.45
C PHE A 167 7.56 -1.45 -43.08
N GLU A 168 6.36 -1.24 -43.58
CA GLU A 168 5.58 -2.25 -44.33
C GLU A 168 6.20 -2.56 -45.71
N ALA A 169 6.67 -1.53 -46.41
CA ALA A 169 7.42 -1.68 -47.66
C ALA A 169 8.76 -2.39 -47.40
N ALA A 170 9.39 -2.11 -46.26
CA ALA A 170 10.65 -2.71 -45.85
C ALA A 170 10.59 -4.22 -45.57
N LEU A 171 9.48 -4.68 -45.03
CA LEU A 171 9.25 -6.09 -44.72
C LEU A 171 8.63 -6.89 -45.88
N GLY A 172 8.56 -6.30 -47.08
CA GLY A 172 8.14 -7.00 -48.29
C GLY A 172 6.63 -7.28 -48.37
N GLY A 173 5.80 -6.27 -48.09
CA GLY A 173 4.35 -6.33 -48.37
C GLY A 173 3.53 -7.25 -47.45
N GLY A 174 4.12 -7.71 -46.34
CA GLY A 174 3.46 -8.54 -45.31
C GLY A 174 3.02 -7.78 -44.05
N GLY A 175 3.14 -6.44 -44.03
CA GLY A 175 2.95 -5.58 -42.86
C GLY A 175 1.58 -5.64 -42.16
N ARG A 176 0.54 -6.15 -42.87
CA ARG A 176 -0.80 -6.37 -42.32
C ARG A 176 -0.85 -7.19 -41.03
N GLY A 177 0.16 -8.03 -40.78
CA GLY A 177 0.25 -8.81 -39.54
C GLY A 177 0.61 -7.97 -38.31
N ILE A 178 1.51 -6.99 -38.46
CA ILE A 178 1.98 -6.16 -37.35
C ILE A 178 0.88 -5.20 -36.91
N HIS A 179 0.20 -4.54 -37.86
CA HIS A 179 -0.94 -3.68 -37.56
C HIS A 179 -2.07 -4.42 -36.84
N ARG A 180 -2.36 -5.66 -37.25
CA ARG A 180 -3.37 -6.47 -36.59
C ARG A 180 -2.97 -6.79 -35.15
N VAL A 181 -1.72 -7.22 -34.93
CA VAL A 181 -1.21 -7.48 -33.58
C VAL A 181 -1.20 -6.21 -32.73
N LEU A 182 -0.82 -5.06 -33.29
CA LEU A 182 -0.78 -3.79 -32.57
C LEU A 182 -2.19 -3.31 -32.21
N ALA A 183 -3.14 -3.44 -33.13
CA ALA A 183 -4.56 -3.15 -32.88
C ALA A 183 -5.19 -4.11 -31.86
N ASP A 184 -4.85 -5.40 -31.93
CA ASP A 184 -5.31 -6.40 -30.97
C ASP A 184 -4.76 -6.09 -29.56
N LEU A 185 -3.46 -5.78 -29.45
CA LEU A 185 -2.83 -5.35 -28.19
C LEU A 185 -3.43 -4.05 -27.66
N GLN A 186 -3.71 -3.09 -28.54
CA GLN A 186 -4.36 -1.83 -28.15
C GLN A 186 -5.79 -2.09 -27.66
N SER A 187 -6.54 -2.97 -28.32
CA SER A 187 -7.89 -3.36 -27.89
C SER A 187 -7.89 -4.10 -26.56
N GLU A 188 -6.90 -4.98 -26.32
CA GLU A 188 -6.71 -5.65 -25.03
C GLU A 188 -6.35 -4.67 -23.92
N ALA A 189 -5.40 -3.77 -24.19
CA ALA A 189 -4.99 -2.72 -23.26
C ALA A 189 -6.18 -1.83 -22.89
N ASP A 190 -6.93 -1.40 -23.90
CA ASP A 190 -8.14 -0.62 -23.71
C ASP A 190 -9.13 -1.41 -22.84
N ALA A 191 -9.44 -2.66 -23.18
CA ALA A 191 -10.37 -3.49 -22.40
C ALA A 191 -9.98 -3.64 -20.92
N LEU A 192 -8.69 -3.60 -20.60
CA LEU A 192 -8.18 -3.62 -19.23
C LEU A 192 -8.29 -2.26 -18.53
N PHE A 193 -7.88 -1.18 -19.21
CA PHE A 193 -7.75 0.15 -18.63
C PHE A 193 -7.94 1.23 -19.69
N THR A 194 -8.70 2.27 -19.34
CA THR A 194 -8.72 3.53 -20.11
C THR A 194 -8.87 4.69 -19.14
N PRO A 195 -8.18 5.83 -19.37
CA PRO A 195 -8.16 6.94 -18.42
C PRO A 195 -9.54 7.54 -18.10
N LYS A 196 -10.50 7.43 -19.03
CA LYS A 196 -11.84 8.03 -18.92
C LYS A 196 -12.96 7.01 -18.66
N ALA A 197 -12.67 5.71 -18.65
CA ALA A 197 -13.72 4.69 -18.51
C ALA A 197 -13.93 4.31 -17.05
N HIS A 198 -15.17 4.33 -16.56
CA HIS A 198 -15.44 4.02 -15.15
C HIS A 198 -15.70 2.54 -14.84
N LYS A 199 -15.96 1.68 -15.84
CA LYS A 199 -16.42 0.28 -15.67
C LYS A 199 -15.48 -0.78 -16.25
N ARG A 200 -14.17 -0.51 -16.31
CA ARG A 200 -13.17 -1.48 -16.79
C ARG A 200 -12.48 -2.15 -15.62
N LYS A 201 -12.06 -3.39 -15.80
CA LYS A 201 -11.58 -4.28 -14.72
C LYS A 201 -10.55 -3.62 -13.81
N LEU A 202 -9.56 -2.91 -14.38
CA LEU A 202 -8.54 -2.24 -13.57
C LEU A 202 -9.08 -1.00 -12.85
N ASN A 203 -9.94 -0.21 -13.50
CA ASN A 203 -10.56 0.97 -12.90
C ASN A 203 -11.51 0.56 -11.75
N ASP A 204 -12.26 -0.54 -11.91
CA ASP A 204 -13.10 -1.11 -10.86
C ASP A 204 -12.25 -1.60 -9.67
N ALA A 205 -11.12 -2.26 -9.93
CA ALA A 205 -10.19 -2.69 -8.89
C ALA A 205 -9.52 -1.51 -8.16
N ILE A 206 -9.14 -0.45 -8.88
CA ILE A 206 -8.60 0.78 -8.33
C ILE A 206 -9.63 1.47 -7.45
N ASN A 207 -10.88 1.60 -7.92
CA ASN A 207 -11.98 2.18 -7.14
C ASN A 207 -12.26 1.35 -5.88
N ALA A 208 -12.37 0.02 -6.01
CA ALA A 208 -12.56 -0.87 -4.87
C ALA A 208 -11.41 -0.77 -3.85
N TYR A 209 -10.17 -0.62 -4.31
CA TYR A 209 -9.02 -0.38 -3.43
C TYR A 209 -9.11 0.97 -2.71
N HIS A 210 -9.47 2.05 -3.41
CA HIS A 210 -9.65 3.37 -2.81
C HIS A 210 -10.80 3.36 -1.80
N ASP A 211 -11.93 2.74 -2.11
CA ASP A 211 -13.07 2.59 -1.21
C ASP A 211 -12.69 1.76 0.03
N ALA A 212 -12.01 0.63 -0.17
CA ALA A 212 -11.50 -0.18 0.93
C ALA A 212 -10.54 0.62 1.82
N ARG A 213 -9.59 1.35 1.22
CA ARG A 213 -8.63 2.19 1.94
C ARG A 213 -9.28 3.36 2.67
N ALA A 214 -10.30 3.98 2.09
CA ALA A 214 -11.09 5.03 2.73
C ALA A 214 -11.95 4.47 3.88
N SER A 215 -12.36 3.20 3.81
CA SER A 215 -13.11 2.54 4.88
C SER A 215 -12.24 2.16 6.10
N ILE A 216 -10.92 2.05 5.94
CA ILE A 216 -9.97 1.75 7.03
C ILE A 216 -10.09 2.76 8.18
N PRO A 217 -9.97 4.09 7.97
CA PRO A 217 -10.13 5.07 9.04
C PRO A 217 -11.56 5.15 9.61
N MET A 218 -12.60 4.76 8.86
CA MET A 218 -13.98 4.70 9.39
C MET A 218 -14.22 3.48 10.29
N LYS A 219 -13.56 2.35 10.02
CA LYS A 219 -13.70 1.10 10.81
C LYS A 219 -12.67 0.97 11.92
N ALA A 220 -11.49 1.56 11.75
CA ALA A 220 -10.52 1.69 12.82
C ALA A 220 -10.94 2.86 13.70
N ARG A 221 -11.56 2.58 14.87
CA ARG A 221 -11.56 3.56 15.96
C ARG A 221 -10.10 3.95 16.16
N SER A 222 -9.75 5.20 15.81
CA SER A 222 -8.41 5.75 15.99
C SER A 222 -7.86 5.30 17.34
N GLY A 223 -6.61 4.83 17.39
CA GLY A 223 -5.99 4.41 18.65
C GLY A 223 -6.14 5.48 19.75
N GLU A 224 -6.23 6.74 19.36
CA GLU A 224 -6.54 7.87 20.21
C GLU A 224 -7.96 7.83 20.83
N ALA A 225 -8.97 7.47 20.05
CA ALA A 225 -10.34 7.28 20.54
C ALA A 225 -10.43 6.11 21.54
N TRP A 226 -9.71 5.01 21.29
CA TRP A 226 -9.61 3.91 22.24
C TRP A 226 -8.87 4.31 23.53
N LEU A 227 -7.75 5.03 23.42
CA LEU A 227 -7.01 5.57 24.57
C LEU A 227 -7.85 6.55 25.40
N LYS A 228 -8.67 7.38 24.75
CA LYS A 228 -9.60 8.30 25.44
C LYS A 228 -10.69 7.54 26.18
N GLN A 229 -11.30 6.53 25.56
CA GLN A 229 -12.32 5.69 26.20
C GLN A 229 -11.74 4.85 27.35
N LYS A 230 -10.52 4.32 27.20
CA LYS A 230 -9.84 3.59 28.26
C LYS A 230 -9.54 4.48 29.47
N ARG A 231 -8.98 5.68 29.24
CA ARG A 231 -8.76 6.67 30.30
C ARG A 231 -10.07 7.07 31.00
N GLY A 232 -11.12 7.36 30.24
CA GLY A 232 -12.44 7.68 30.82
C GLY A 232 -13.02 6.53 31.65
N LEU A 233 -12.80 5.27 31.26
CA LEU A 233 -13.22 4.11 32.05
C LEU A 233 -12.41 3.99 33.36
N GLU A 234 -11.10 4.20 33.31
CA GLU A 234 -10.23 4.16 34.50
C GLU A 234 -10.60 5.29 35.49
N GLU A 235 -10.84 6.50 34.99
CA GLU A 235 -11.31 7.64 35.80
C GLU A 235 -12.67 7.36 36.43
N ALA A 236 -13.64 6.85 35.66
CA ALA A 236 -14.98 6.53 36.17
C ALA A 236 -14.94 5.42 37.24
N LYS A 237 -14.06 4.43 37.08
CA LYS A 237 -13.85 3.37 38.09
C LYS A 237 -13.25 3.92 39.38
N ALA A 238 -12.22 4.74 39.27
CA ALA A 238 -11.60 5.37 40.44
C ALA A 238 -12.60 6.26 41.20
N GLU A 239 -13.43 7.02 40.48
CA GLU A 239 -14.47 7.84 41.10
C GLU A 239 -15.58 6.99 41.75
N HIS A 240 -15.97 5.88 41.11
CA HIS A 240 -16.92 4.94 41.70
C HIS A 240 -16.40 4.34 43.02
N GLU A 241 -15.14 3.90 43.05
CA GLU A 241 -14.51 3.36 44.26
C GLU A 241 -14.45 4.40 45.38
N ARG A 242 -14.03 5.63 45.06
CA ARG A 242 -14.00 6.76 46.00
C ARG A 242 -15.38 7.05 46.59
N LEU A 243 -16.42 7.11 45.76
CA LEU A 243 -17.80 7.34 46.21
C LEU A 243 -18.33 6.16 47.03
N ALA A 244 -17.99 4.93 46.68
CA ALA A 244 -18.37 3.74 47.44
C ALA A 244 -17.75 3.75 48.85
N GLU A 245 -16.50 4.16 48.99
CA GLU A 245 -15.85 4.31 50.30
C GLU A 245 -16.49 5.40 51.15
N LEU A 246 -16.78 6.56 50.54
CA LEU A 246 -17.50 7.65 51.21
C LEU A 246 -18.88 7.19 51.68
N LEU A 247 -19.62 6.47 50.84
CA LEU A 247 -20.92 5.91 51.23
C LEU A 247 -20.80 4.94 52.40
N ARG A 248 -19.81 4.04 52.37
CA ARG A 248 -19.55 3.11 53.49
C ARG A 248 -19.23 3.87 54.78
N ALA A 249 -18.42 4.93 54.73
CA ALA A 249 -18.10 5.76 55.87
C ALA A 249 -19.35 6.47 56.43
N ARG A 250 -20.16 7.08 55.55
CA ARG A 250 -21.40 7.75 55.95
C ARG A 250 -22.43 6.79 56.55
N LYS A 251 -22.55 5.57 56.02
CA LYS A 251 -23.41 4.53 56.62
C LYS A 251 -22.94 4.12 58.02
N ARG A 252 -21.63 4.00 58.25
CA ARG A 252 -21.10 3.70 59.59
C ARG A 252 -21.45 4.80 60.60
N GLU A 253 -21.30 6.07 60.20
CA GLU A 253 -21.69 7.21 61.05
C GLU A 253 -23.20 7.24 61.31
N LEU A 254 -24.02 7.00 60.28
CA LEU A 254 -25.47 6.91 60.44
C LEU A 254 -25.85 5.84 61.46
N HIS A 255 -25.32 4.62 61.34
CA HIS A 255 -25.59 3.54 62.30
C HIS A 255 -25.07 3.86 63.71
N ARG A 256 -23.97 4.61 63.84
CA ARG A 256 -23.51 5.11 65.14
C ARG A 256 -24.54 6.05 65.76
N PHE A 257 -25.05 7.02 65.00
CA PHE A 257 -26.07 7.96 65.49
C PHE A 257 -27.40 7.29 65.77
N GLU A 258 -27.83 6.33 64.96
CA GLU A 258 -29.05 5.53 65.20
C GLU A 258 -28.96 4.73 66.50
N ARG A 259 -27.81 4.07 66.74
CA ARG A 259 -27.55 3.37 68.01
C ARG A 259 -27.56 4.33 69.18
N ALA A 260 -26.89 5.48 69.08
CA ALA A 260 -26.88 6.49 70.13
C ALA A 260 -28.32 6.97 70.43
N ARG A 261 -29.10 7.32 69.40
CA ARG A 261 -30.50 7.74 69.53
C ARG A 261 -31.37 6.68 70.21
N ARG A 262 -31.15 5.39 69.91
CA ARG A 262 -31.88 4.27 70.53
C ARG A 262 -31.48 4.04 71.99
N LEU A 263 -30.19 4.14 72.31
CA LEU A 263 -29.65 3.71 73.61
C LEU A 263 -29.59 4.83 74.66
N LEU A 264 -29.38 6.10 74.26
CA LEU A 264 -29.28 7.23 75.19
C LEU A 264 -30.49 7.36 76.14
N PRO A 265 -31.76 7.25 75.67
CA PRO A 265 -32.91 7.33 76.57
C PRO A 265 -32.97 6.16 77.57
N LEU A 266 -32.51 4.97 77.16
CA LEU A 266 -32.46 3.80 78.03
C LEU A 266 -31.38 3.95 79.10
N GLY A 267 -30.22 4.51 78.75
CA GLY A 267 -29.17 4.88 79.69
C GLY A 267 -29.67 5.88 80.73
N ALA A 268 -30.26 6.99 80.28
CA ALA A 268 -30.85 7.98 81.18
C ALA A 268 -31.95 7.39 82.08
N ARG A 269 -32.77 6.47 81.56
CA ARG A 269 -33.77 5.76 82.37
C ARG A 269 -33.12 4.85 83.41
N ARG A 270 -32.08 4.10 83.05
CA ARG A 270 -31.30 3.27 83.98
C ARG A 270 -30.71 4.11 85.10
N ASP A 271 -30.08 5.24 84.77
CA ASP A 271 -29.45 6.12 85.76
C ASP A 271 -30.49 6.68 86.74
N ARG A 272 -31.66 7.11 86.24
CA ARG A 272 -32.80 7.52 87.09
C ARG A 272 -33.28 6.38 88.00
N LEU A 273 -33.38 5.15 87.50
CA LEU A 273 -33.80 4.00 88.30
C LEU A 273 -32.75 3.65 89.37
N LEU A 274 -31.46 3.69 89.02
CA LEU A 274 -30.38 3.47 89.98
C LEU A 274 -30.35 4.56 91.06
N GLN A 275 -30.57 5.83 90.70
CA GLN A 275 -30.73 6.92 91.67
C GLN A 275 -31.92 6.69 92.60
N ARG A 276 -33.06 6.20 92.08
CA ARG A 276 -34.23 5.85 92.91
C ARG A 276 -33.93 4.70 93.86
N ILE A 277 -33.22 3.67 93.40
CA ILE A 277 -32.79 2.55 94.25
C ILE A 277 -31.85 3.06 95.35
N ALA A 278 -30.84 3.87 95.00
CA ALA A 278 -29.92 4.46 95.97
C ALA A 278 -30.63 5.34 97.00
N ALA A 279 -31.64 6.11 96.58
CA ALA A 279 -32.45 6.96 97.46
C ALA A 279 -33.33 6.19 98.45
N LEU A 280 -33.63 4.91 98.19
CA LEU A 280 -34.35 4.07 99.17
C LEU A 280 -33.47 3.73 100.39
N GLY A 281 -32.15 3.88 100.29
CA GLY A 281 -31.21 3.57 101.38
C GLY A 281 -31.24 2.09 101.77
N ASP A 282 -30.96 1.81 103.04
CA ASP A 282 -31.10 0.46 103.59
C ASP A 282 -32.58 0.13 103.80
N VAL A 283 -33.09 -0.78 102.97
CA VAL A 283 -34.47 -1.27 103.04
C VAL A 283 -34.48 -2.60 103.78
N THR A 284 -35.13 -2.63 104.95
CA THR A 284 -35.41 -3.91 105.63
C THR A 284 -36.58 -4.60 104.95
N LEU A 285 -36.34 -5.77 104.36
CA LEU A 285 -37.39 -6.58 103.77
C LEU A 285 -38.27 -7.15 104.90
N LEU A 286 -39.52 -6.70 104.94
CA LEU A 286 -40.50 -7.23 105.87
C LEU A 286 -40.97 -8.62 105.41
N PRO A 287 -41.22 -9.55 106.35
CA PRO A 287 -41.86 -10.83 106.05
C PRO A 287 -43.17 -10.66 105.27
N PRO A 288 -43.57 -11.63 104.42
CA PRO A 288 -44.79 -11.54 103.61
C PRO A 288 -46.07 -11.41 104.46
N ASP A 289 -46.05 -11.88 105.70
CA ASP A 289 -47.10 -11.78 106.71
C ASP A 289 -46.98 -10.54 107.62
N ALA A 290 -46.01 -9.65 107.40
CA ALA A 290 -45.77 -8.50 108.27
C ALA A 290 -46.98 -7.56 108.41
N ALA A 291 -47.80 -7.41 107.36
CA ALA A 291 -49.04 -6.65 107.43
C ALA A 291 -50.07 -7.31 108.35
N GLN A 292 -50.17 -8.64 108.30
CA GLN A 292 -51.05 -9.43 109.17
C GLN A 292 -50.53 -9.41 110.60
N LEU A 293 -49.22 -9.63 110.81
CA LEU A 293 -48.56 -9.53 112.11
C LEU A 293 -48.75 -8.15 112.75
N ARG A 294 -48.60 -7.07 111.98
CA ARG A 294 -48.86 -5.70 112.46
C ARG A 294 -50.31 -5.53 112.87
N THR A 295 -51.26 -6.02 112.06
CA THR A 295 -52.69 -5.87 112.33
C THR A 295 -53.10 -6.67 113.56
N ALA A 296 -52.63 -7.91 113.70
CA ALA A 296 -52.82 -8.73 114.88
C ALA A 296 -52.24 -8.05 116.13
N ALA A 297 -50.96 -7.63 116.08
CA ALA A 297 -50.33 -6.93 117.20
C ALA A 297 -51.04 -5.62 117.59
N LEU A 298 -51.59 -4.88 116.62
CA LEU A 298 -52.40 -3.69 116.90
C LEU A 298 -53.73 -4.02 117.58
N ASN A 299 -54.40 -5.09 117.14
CA ASN A 299 -55.64 -5.57 117.76
C ASN A 299 -55.38 -6.11 119.16
N ASP A 300 -54.33 -6.91 119.36
CA ASP A 300 -53.91 -7.42 120.66
C ASP A 300 -53.60 -6.26 121.61
N ARG A 301 -52.89 -5.23 121.13
CA ARG A 301 -52.63 -4.02 121.92
C ARG A 301 -53.92 -3.31 122.29
N GLN A 302 -54.86 -3.17 121.35
CA GLN A 302 -56.16 -2.55 121.64
C GLN A 302 -56.97 -3.34 122.68
N GLN A 303 -57.06 -4.67 122.52
CA GLN A 303 -57.73 -5.55 123.48
C GLN A 303 -57.08 -5.45 124.85
N ALA A 304 -55.75 -5.59 124.93
CA ALA A 304 -55.01 -5.44 126.18
C ALA A 304 -55.23 -4.06 126.83
N THR A 305 -55.28 -2.98 126.05
CA THR A 305 -55.57 -1.64 126.60
C THR A 305 -57.01 -1.50 127.11
N ALA A 306 -57.99 -2.11 126.43
CA ALA A 306 -59.38 -2.10 126.87
C ALA A 306 -59.59 -2.94 128.15
N GLU A 307 -58.94 -4.10 128.21
CA GLU A 307 -58.97 -4.97 129.39
C GLU A 307 -58.28 -4.32 130.59
N LEU A 308 -57.14 -3.67 130.37
CA LEU A 308 -56.46 -2.89 131.41
C LEU A 308 -57.32 -1.73 131.92
N ALA A 309 -58.07 -1.06 131.03
CA ALA A 309 -59.03 -0.02 131.44
C ALA A 309 -60.19 -0.60 132.26
N ARG A 310 -60.76 -1.74 131.84
CA ARG A 310 -61.81 -2.44 132.59
C ARG A 310 -61.33 -2.88 133.97
N LEU A 311 -60.19 -3.54 134.05
CA LEU A 311 -59.60 -4.00 135.32
C LEU A 311 -59.31 -2.81 136.25
N ARG A 312 -58.89 -1.65 135.72
CA ARG A 312 -58.74 -0.43 136.51
C ARG A 312 -60.06 0.05 137.11
N VAL A 313 -61.16 -0.03 136.37
CA VAL A 313 -62.51 0.30 136.89
C VAL A 313 -62.93 -0.72 137.95
N GLU A 314 -62.78 -2.02 137.70
CA GLU A 314 -63.13 -3.07 138.67
C GLU A 314 -62.30 -2.95 139.96
N ILE A 315 -61.00 -2.63 139.86
CA ILE A 315 -60.15 -2.35 141.03
C ILE A 315 -60.66 -1.11 141.76
N ALA A 316 -61.00 -0.03 141.07
CA ALA A 316 -61.53 1.18 141.70
C ALA A 316 -62.87 0.91 142.43
N GLU A 317 -63.76 0.12 141.82
CA GLU A 317 -65.02 -0.30 142.45
C GLU A 317 -64.81 -1.24 143.64
N ALA A 318 -63.84 -2.16 143.56
CA ALA A 318 -63.50 -3.06 144.66
C ALA A 318 -62.87 -2.29 145.83
N VAL A 319 -62.01 -1.29 145.55
CA VAL A 319 -61.46 -0.37 146.54
C VAL A 319 -62.57 0.47 147.17
N ALA A 320 -63.49 1.03 146.38
CA ALA A 320 -64.63 1.78 146.91
C ALA A 320 -65.55 0.89 147.76
N ARG A 321 -65.80 -0.36 147.36
CA ARG A 321 -66.55 -1.34 148.17
C ARG A 321 -65.85 -1.64 149.49
N ARG A 322 -64.55 -1.90 149.47
CA ARG A 322 -63.73 -2.08 150.68
C ARG A 322 -63.85 -0.87 151.60
N ASP A 323 -63.74 0.34 151.07
CA ASP A 323 -63.76 1.58 151.85
C ASP A 323 -65.18 1.92 152.38
N SER A 324 -66.24 1.42 151.72
CA SER A 324 -67.65 1.56 152.16
C SER A 324 -68.09 0.52 153.20
N LEU A 325 -67.32 -0.55 153.42
CA LEU A 325 -67.58 -1.53 154.46
C LEU A 325 -67.19 -0.91 155.82
N SER A 326 -68.16 -0.27 156.47
CA SER A 326 -68.07 0.13 157.87
C SER A 326 -67.97 -1.11 158.75
N VAL A 327 -66.77 -1.44 159.20
CA VAL A 327 -66.54 -2.45 160.24
C VAL A 327 -67.09 -1.88 161.56
N PRO A 328 -68.05 -2.54 162.24
CA PRO A 328 -68.58 -2.12 163.54
C PRO A 328 -67.53 -2.07 164.65
#